data_AF-J9AAF9-F1
#
_entry.id   AF-J9AAF9-F1
#
_cell.length_a   1.000
_cell.length_b   1.000
_cell.length_c   1.000
_cell.angle_alpha   90.00
_cell.angle_beta   90.00
_cell.angle_gamma   90.00
#
_symmetry.space_group_name_H-M   'P 1'
#
loop_
_entity.id
_entity.type
_entity.pdbx_description
1 polymer ?
#
loop_
_entity_poly.entity_id
_entity_poly.type
_entity_poly.pdbx_seq_one_letter_code
_entity_poly.pdbx_strand_id
1 'polypeptide(L)' 'MFHNTFQSGLLSVLYSIGSKPLQIWDKKVRNGHIKRINDEDIQSLIIEILGTNVR' A
#
# COMPACT_ATOMS: atom_id res chain seq x y z
N MET A 1 1.67 17.37 -2.70
CA MET A 1 2.67 16.58 -1.95
C MET A 1 4.01 16.48 -2.67
N PHE A 2 4.06 16.05 -3.93
CA PHE A 2 5.32 15.74 -4.64
C PHE A 2 5.90 16.85 -5.55
N HIS A 3 5.31 18.06 -5.56
CA HIS A 3 5.72 19.13 -6.47
C HIS A 3 7.19 19.60 -6.30
N ASN A 4 7.73 19.51 -5.08
CA ASN A 4 9.10 19.92 -4.74
C ASN A 4 10.01 18.73 -4.39
N THR A 5 9.56 17.50 -4.63
CA THR A 5 10.43 16.33 -4.44
C THR A 5 11.21 16.07 -5.71
N PHE A 6 12.51 15.86 -5.57
CA PHE A 6 13.36 15.43 -6.69
C PHE A 6 12.86 14.08 -7.26
N GLN A 7 12.64 14.02 -8.57
CA GLN A 7 12.14 12.83 -9.26
C GLN A 7 13.18 12.39 -10.30
N SER A 8 14.06 11.46 -9.93
CA SER A 8 15.05 10.88 -10.85
C SER A 8 14.45 9.64 -11.52
N GLY A 9 13.74 9.84 -12.63
CA GLY A 9 13.15 8.77 -13.44
C GLY A 9 11.86 8.20 -12.86
N LEU A 10 11.92 7.49 -11.74
CA LEU A 10 10.76 6.83 -11.12
C LEU A 10 10.50 7.33 -9.70
N LEU A 11 9.22 7.53 -9.38
CA LEU A 11 8.74 7.87 -8.05
C LEU A 11 7.81 6.75 -7.55
N SER A 12 8.23 6.01 -6.53
CA SER A 12 7.35 5.05 -5.86
C SER A 12 6.47 5.75 -4.84
N VAL A 13 5.14 5.62 -5.00
CA VAL A 13 4.12 6.19 -4.10
C VAL A 13 3.55 5.18 -3.12
N LEU A 14 3.81 3.88 -3.33
CA LEU A 14 3.40 2.79 -2.46
C LEU A 14 4.44 1.66 -2.55
N TYR A 15 4.97 1.24 -1.40
CA TYR A 15 5.90 0.12 -1.31
C TYR A 15 5.60 -0.69 -0.04
N SER A 16 5.11 -1.92 -0.23
CA SER A 16 4.57 -2.78 0.82
C SER A 16 5.59 -3.20 1.89
N ILE A 17 6.85 -3.34 1.50
CA ILE A 17 7.94 -3.83 2.36
C ILE A 17 8.43 -2.75 3.34
N GLY A 18 8.18 -1.46 3.07
CA GLY A 18 8.59 -0.35 3.94
C GLY A 18 7.98 -0.43 5.35
N SER A 19 8.57 0.31 6.30
CA SER A 19 8.12 0.31 7.71
C SER A 19 6.71 0.91 7.90
N LYS A 20 6.35 1.93 7.11
CA LYS A 20 5.03 2.58 7.09
C LYS A 20 4.53 2.73 5.65
N PRO A 21 4.10 1.63 5.01
CA PRO A 21 3.82 1.59 3.56
C PRO A 21 2.68 2.53 3.15
N LEU A 22 1.73 2.76 4.04
CA LEU A 22 0.55 3.61 3.82
C LEU A 22 0.68 4.99 4.50
N GLN A 23 1.91 5.51 4.71
CA GLN A 23 2.13 6.76 5.46
C GLN A 23 1.50 8.00 4.82
N ILE A 24 1.37 8.02 3.50
CA ILE A 24 0.78 9.13 2.74
C ILE A 24 -0.67 8.85 2.31
N TRP A 25 -1.20 7.67 2.66
CA TRP A 25 -2.49 7.19 2.21
C TRP A 25 -3.48 7.25 3.38
N ASP A 26 -4.62 7.91 3.16
CA ASP A 26 -5.76 7.79 4.07
C ASP A 26 -6.33 6.37 4.01
N LYS A 27 -6.84 5.87 5.14
CA LYS A 27 -7.30 4.47 5.28
C LYS A 27 -8.71 4.45 5.83
N LYS A 28 -9.64 3.97 5.03
CA LYS A 28 -11.03 3.74 5.45
C LYS A 28 -11.40 2.29 5.17
N VAL A 29 -11.97 1.64 6.18
CA VAL A 29 -12.35 0.23 6.10
C VAL A 29 -13.80 0.10 6.54
N ARG A 30 -14.62 -0.54 5.70
CA ARG A 30 -16.01 -0.89 6.01
C ARG A 30 -16.23 -2.33 5.53
N ASN A 31 -16.62 -3.21 6.44
CA ASN A 31 -16.92 -4.63 6.16
C ASN A 31 -15.79 -5.35 5.40
N GLY A 32 -14.55 -5.18 5.87
CA GLY A 32 -13.33 -5.67 5.23
C GLY A 32 -12.09 -5.43 6.09
N HIS A 33 -10.90 -5.49 5.49
CA HIS A 33 -9.64 -5.16 6.16
C HIS A 33 -8.56 -4.65 5.21
N ILE A 34 -7.55 -4.00 5.81
CA ILE A 34 -6.26 -3.70 5.18
C ILE A 34 -5.20 -4.35 6.06
N LYS A 35 -4.40 -5.27 5.51
CA LYS A 35 -3.34 -6.00 6.23
C LYS A 35 -2.06 -6.04 5.42
N ARG A 36 -0.95 -6.30 6.10
CA ARG A 36 0.30 -6.68 5.45
C ARG A 36 0.52 -8.17 5.67
N ILE A 37 0.66 -8.93 4.59
CA ILE A 37 0.81 -10.40 4.62
C ILE A 37 2.02 -10.83 3.79
N ASN A 38 2.55 -12.03 4.04
CA ASN A 38 3.57 -12.64 3.19
C ASN A 38 2.85 -13.41 2.08
N ASP A 39 3.12 -13.06 0.83
CA ASP A 39 2.62 -13.77 -0.34
C ASP A 39 3.61 -14.87 -0.70
N GLU A 40 3.12 -16.11 -0.83
CA GLU A 40 3.98 -17.29 -1.04
C GLU A 40 4.51 -17.41 -2.47
N ASP A 41 3.76 -16.92 -3.47
CA ASP A 41 4.13 -17.04 -4.88
C ASP A 41 5.27 -16.10 -5.24
N ILE A 42 5.29 -14.90 -4.63
CA ILE A 42 6.36 -13.90 -4.81
C ILE A 42 7.33 -13.83 -3.63
N GLN A 43 7.10 -14.61 -2.58
CA GLN A 43 7.92 -14.68 -1.36
C GLN A 43 8.20 -13.29 -0.75
N SER A 44 7.18 -12.44 -0.65
CA SER A 44 7.36 -11.03 -0.25
C SER A 44 6.15 -10.47 0.49
N LEU A 45 6.36 -9.37 1.21
CA LEU A 45 5.28 -8.67 1.90
C LEU A 45 4.43 -7.88 0.92
N ILE A 46 3.11 -8.08 0.96
CA ILE A 46 2.13 -7.32 0.18
C ILE A 46 1.18 -6.55 1.10
N ILE A 47 0.50 -5.54 0.55
CA ILE A 47 -0.67 -4.93 1.22
C ILE A 47 -1.92 -5.61 0.66
N GLU A 48 -2.60 -6.37 1.51
CA GLU A 48 -3.88 -6.98 1.20
C GLU A 48 -5.01 -6.02 1.58
N ILE A 49 -5.90 -5.73 0.63
CA ILE A 49 -7.11 -4.94 0.83
C ILE A 49 -8.30 -5.78 0.38
N LEU A 50 -9.15 -6.15 1.34
CA LEU A 50 -10.35 -6.95 1.08
C LEU A 50 -11.59 -6.24 1.62
N GLY A 51 -12.70 -6.35 0.91
CA GLY A 51 -13.99 -5.80 1.32
C GLY A 51 -15.14 -6.56 0.69
N THR A 52 -16.23 -6.70 1.44
CA THR A 52 -17.43 -7.43 0.98
C THR A 52 -18.35 -6.59 0.10
N ASN A 53 -18.17 -5.26 0.07
CA ASN A 53 -18.98 -4.33 -0.71
C ASN A 53 -18.07 -3.38 -1.50
N VAL A 54 -17.67 -3.79 -2.71
CA VAL A 54 -16.75 -3.07 -3.62
C VAL A 54 -17.54 -2.22 -4.64
N ARG A 55 -18.76 -1.80 -4.30
CA ARG A 55 -19.63 -1.00 -5.18
C ARG A 55 -19.51 0.49 -4.93
#